data_AF-A0A105TBP1-F1
#
_entry.id   AF-A0A105TBP1-F1
#
_cell.length_a   1.000
_cell.length_b   1.000
_cell.length_c   1.000
_cell.angle_alpha   90.00
_cell.angle_beta   90.00
_cell.angle_gamma   90.00
#
_symmetry.space_group_name_H-M   'P 1'
#
loop_
_entity.id
_entity.type
_entity.pdbx_description
1 polymer ?
#
loop_
_entity_poly.entity_id
_entity_poly.type
_entity_poly.pdbx_seq_one_letter_code
_entity_poly.pdbx_strand_id
1 'polypeptide(L)' 'MDLQHNAQHAVPVIRTQPDQSLGCAIIDAQGNEVSITEEMIQHACAELDKRLVQPKHEN' A
#
# COMPACT_ATOMS: atom_id res chain seq x y z
N MET A 1 -26.58 -1.97 -10.92
CA MET A 1 -25.16 -1.90 -11.32
C MET A 1 -24.50 -3.08 -10.66
N ASP A 2 -24.24 -4.09 -11.47
CA ASP A 2 -24.18 -5.49 -11.03
C ASP A 2 -22.72 -5.86 -10.78
N LEU A 3 -22.42 -6.19 -9.52
CA LEU A 3 -21.09 -6.53 -8.98
C LEU A 3 -20.56 -7.89 -9.51
N GLN A 4 -20.94 -8.29 -10.72
CA GLN A 4 -20.59 -9.58 -11.31
C GLN A 4 -19.57 -9.47 -12.46
N HIS A 5 -19.26 -8.25 -12.92
CA HIS A 5 -18.30 -8.02 -14.02
C HIS A 5 -16.88 -7.67 -13.58
N ASN A 6 -16.61 -7.47 -12.27
CA ASN A 6 -15.29 -7.05 -11.79
C ASN A 6 -14.24 -8.19 -11.82
N ALA A 7 -14.68 -9.45 -11.67
CA ALA A 7 -13.76 -10.60 -11.67
C ALA A 7 -13.02 -10.80 -13.00
N GLN A 8 -13.56 -10.31 -14.12
CA GLN A 8 -12.95 -10.44 -15.45
C GLN A 8 -11.89 -9.36 -15.74
N HIS A 9 -11.84 -8.29 -14.93
CA HIS A 9 -10.88 -7.18 -15.03
C HIS A 9 -9.93 -7.16 -13.82
N ALA A 10 -9.65 -8.32 -13.22
CA ALA A 10 -8.67 -8.43 -12.16
C ALA A 10 -7.28 -8.10 -12.73
N VAL A 11 -6.81 -6.87 -12.48
CA VAL A 11 -5.44 -6.48 -12.79
C VAL A 11 -4.53 -7.44 -12.03
N PRO A 12 -3.65 -8.20 -12.71
CA PRO A 12 -2.76 -9.14 -12.03
C PRO A 12 -1.85 -8.35 -11.10
N VAL A 13 -1.97 -8.61 -9.79
CA VAL A 13 -1.10 -8.02 -8.77
C VAL A 13 0.25 -8.73 -8.88
N ILE A 14 1.20 -8.11 -9.57
CA ILE A 14 2.59 -8.55 -9.60
C ILE A 14 3.17 -8.21 -8.22
N ARG A 15 3.36 -9.22 -7.37
CA ARG A 15 4.02 -9.07 -6.07
C ARG A 15 5.52 -9.17 -6.26
N THR A 16 6.25 -8.20 -5.75
CA THR A 16 7.71 -8.28 -5.69
C THR A 16 8.10 -9.20 -4.53
N GLN A 17 9.37 -9.63 -4.46
CA GLN A 17 9.81 -10.31 -3.24
C GLN A 17 9.73 -9.31 -2.07
N PRO A 18 9.27 -9.71 -0.87
CA PRO A 18 9.01 -8.79 0.23
C PRO A 18 10.20 -7.90 0.59
N ASP A 19 11.41 -8.46 0.53
CA ASP A 19 12.67 -7.78 0.87
C ASP A 19 13.35 -7.11 -0.34
N GLN A 20 12.74 -7.20 -1.53
CA GLN A 20 13.29 -6.59 -2.72
C GLN A 20 13.16 -5.07 -2.64
N SER A 21 14.29 -4.38 -2.83
CA SER A 21 14.28 -2.93 -2.96
C SER A 21 13.45 -2.52 -4.18
N LEU A 22 12.48 -1.63 -3.96
CA LEU A 22 11.58 -1.12 -5.00
C LEU A 22 12.23 -0.02 -5.87
N GLY A 23 13.55 0.17 -5.76
CA GLY A 23 14.30 1.19 -6.51
C GLY A 23 14.21 2.59 -5.91
N CYS A 24 13.54 2.73 -4.76
CA CYS A 24 13.42 3.98 -3.99
C CYS A 24 13.95 3.76 -2.57
N ALA A 25 14.43 4.83 -1.93
CA ALA A 25 14.91 4.81 -0.56
C ALA A 25 14.38 6.00 0.25
N ILE A 26 14.29 5.83 1.56
CA ILE A 26 13.93 6.89 2.52
C ILE A 26 15.19 7.20 3.34
N ILE A 27 15.38 8.48 3.63
CA ILE A 27 16.41 8.90 4.57
C ILE A 27 15.84 8.81 5.99
N ASP A 28 16.44 7.98 6.83
CA ASP A 28 16.05 7.84 8.22
C ASP A 28 16.44 9.09 9.04
N ALA A 29 15.98 9.17 10.29
CA ALA A 29 16.28 10.30 11.17
C ALA A 29 17.79 10.46 11.51
N GLN A 30 18.59 9.43 11.26
CA GLN A 30 20.03 9.41 11.50
C GLN A 30 20.82 9.81 10.23
N GLY A 31 20.12 10.03 9.11
CA GLY A 31 20.71 10.38 7.82
C GLY A 31 21.11 9.18 6.97
N ASN A 32 20.73 7.96 7.34
CA ASN A 32 21.03 6.76 6.56
C ASN A 32 19.98 6.55 5.47
N GLU A 33 20.46 6.08 4.31
CA GLU A 33 19.60 5.69 3.19
C GLU A 33 19.07 4.26 3.42
N VAL A 34 17.77 4.14 3.64
CA VAL A 34 17.07 2.86 3.85
C VAL A 34 16.23 2.54 2.62
N SER A 35 16.49 1.41 1.98
CA SER A 35 15.71 0.96 0.82
C SER A 35 14.24 0.72 1.20
N ILE A 36 13.30 1.20 0.37
CA ILE A 36 11.87 0.94 0.56
C ILE A 36 11.55 -0.47 0.07
N THR A 37 10.96 -1.27 0.95
CA THR A 37 10.48 -2.61 0.66
C THR A 37 8.95 -2.62 0.48
N GLU A 38 8.41 -3.67 -0.14
CA GLU A 38 6.96 -3.83 -0.27
C GLU A 38 6.29 -3.96 1.11
N GLU A 39 6.96 -4.62 2.05
CA GLU A 39 6.49 -4.77 3.43
C GLU A 39 6.29 -3.41 4.12
N MET A 40 7.24 -2.47 3.95
CA MET A 40 7.12 -1.13 4.51
C MET A 40 5.87 -0.40 3.98
N ILE A 41 5.57 -0.55 2.68
CA ILE A 41 4.40 0.07 2.06
C ILE A 41 3.12 -0.56 2.59
N GLN A 42 3.05 -1.89 2.66
CA GLN A 42 1.87 -2.59 3.18
C GLN A 42 1.58 -2.22 4.64
N HIS A 43 2.61 -2.13 5.48
CA HIS A 43 2.48 -1.68 6.86
C HIS A 43 1.95 -0.25 6.96
N ALA A 44 2.47 0.67 6.14
CA ALA A 44 2.00 2.05 6.11
C ALA A 44 0.52 2.13 5.68
N CYS A 45 0.12 1.40 4.65
CA CYS A 45 -1.28 1.32 4.23
C CYS A 45 -2.19 0.79 5.35
N ALA A 46 -1.78 -0.28 6.04
CA ALA A 46 -2.55 -0.85 7.14
C ALA A 46 -2.72 0.12 8.32
N GLU A 47 -1.69 0.90 8.65
CA GLU A 47 -1.77 1.95 9.67
C GLU A 47 -2.66 3.12 9.24
N LEU A 48 -2.60 3.51 7.97
CA LEU A 48 -3.48 4.55 7.43
C LEU A 48 -4.95 4.11 7.47
N ASP A 49 -5.25 2.87 7.09
CA ASP A 49 -6.62 2.33 7.13
C ASP A 49 -7.22 2.35 8.54
N LYS A 50 -6.42 2.10 9.58
CA LYS A 50 -6.86 2.23 10.98
C LYS A 50 -7.17 3.67 11.38
N ARG A 51 -6.52 4.64 10.75
CA ARG A 51 -6.65 6.08 11.04
C ARG A 51 -7.66 6.78 10.15
N LEU A 52 -8.13 6.13 9.09
CA LEU A 52 -9.21 6.62 8.25
C LEU A 52 -10.47 6.78 9.10
N VAL A 53 -10.85 8.03 9.38
CA VAL A 53 -12.16 8.36 9.94
C VAL A 53 -13.18 8.03 8.87
N GLN A 54 -14.16 7.17 9.19
CA GLN A 54 -15.24 6.88 8.26
C GLN A 54 -15.91 8.21 7.89
N PRO A 55 -16.01 8.54 6.59
CA PRO A 55 -16.69 9.75 6.16
C PRO A 55 -18.12 9.71 6.72
N LYS A 56 -18.53 10.80 7.38
CA LYS A 56 -19.89 10.91 7.92
C LYS A 56 -20.84 10.84 6.73
N HIS A 57 -21.75 9.88 6.74
CA HIS A 57 -22.83 9.83 5.76
C HIS A 57 -23.70 11.08 5.99
N GLU A 58 -23.58 12.06 5.09
CA GLU A 58 -24.43 13.25 5.07
C GLU A 58 -25.84 12.79 4.64
N ASN A 59 -26.82 12.99 5.51
CA ASN A 59 -28.24 12.64 5.28
C ASN A 59 -28.93 13.64 4.38
#